data_AF-A0A8B6BWM0-F1
#
_entry.id   AF-A0A8B6BWM0-F1
#
_cell.length_a   1.000
_cell.length_b   1.000
_cell.length_c   1.000
_cell.angle_alpha   90.00
_cell.angle_beta   90.00
_cell.angle_gamma   90.00
#
_symmetry.space_group_name_H-M   'P 1'
#
loop_
_entity.id
_entity.type
_entity.pdbx_description
1 polymer ?
#
loop_
_entity_poly.entity_id
_entity_poly.type
_entity_poly.pdbx_seq_one_letter_code
_entity_poly.pdbx_strand_id
1 'polypeptide(L)'
;MAETTEEKKVDTSESKRIHTYPLIRHSDMNDEMKTEAMELCVTACEKFSNNNETAARMIKETMDKKFGASWHAVVGEGFGFEITHEVKNLLYMFFGGNMAIIIWKCS
;
A
#
# COMPACT_ATOMS: atom_id res chain seq x y z
N MET A 1 10.61 6.68 47.90
CA MET A 1 11.63 5.71 47.41
C MET A 1 11.23 5.36 46.00
N ALA A 2 12.22 5.40 45.10
CA ALA A 2 12.04 5.46 43.67
C ALA A 2 11.32 4.24 43.09
N GLU A 3 10.42 4.52 42.14
CA GLU A 3 9.95 3.56 41.15
C GLU A 3 11.12 3.17 40.25
N THR A 4 11.44 1.89 40.20
CA THR A 4 12.24 1.30 39.13
C THR A 4 11.53 0.03 38.69
N THR A 5 10.70 0.18 37.65
CA THR A 5 10.12 -0.93 36.91
C THR A 5 11.06 -1.21 35.75
N GLU A 6 11.72 -2.36 35.81
CA GLU A 6 12.65 -2.89 34.81
C GLU A 6 12.08 -2.90 33.38
N GLU A 7 12.87 -2.38 32.46
CA GLU A 7 12.67 -2.43 31.01
C GLU A 7 12.74 -3.88 30.52
N LYS A 8 11.58 -4.47 30.22
CA LYS A 8 11.54 -5.71 29.43
C LYS A 8 11.74 -5.38 27.95
N LYS A 9 12.93 -5.71 27.45
CA LYS A 9 13.18 -5.96 26.02
C LYS A 9 12.13 -6.94 25.51
N VAL A 10 11.20 -6.43 24.72
CA VAL A 10 10.30 -7.29 23.95
C VAL A 10 11.07 -7.69 22.69
N ASP A 11 11.66 -8.88 22.74
CA ASP A 11 12.00 -9.64 21.55
C ASP A 11 10.67 -10.03 20.88
N THR A 12 10.18 -9.18 19.98
CA THR A 12 9.02 -9.50 19.17
C THR A 12 9.49 -10.15 17.87
N SER A 13 10.02 -11.36 18.00
CA SER A 13 10.01 -12.34 16.91
C SER A 13 8.56 -12.85 16.71
N GLU A 14 7.61 -11.94 16.46
CA GLU A 14 6.26 -12.34 16.07
C GLU A 14 6.34 -12.91 14.66
N SER A 15 5.94 -14.17 14.54
CA SER A 15 5.78 -14.87 13.28
C SER A 15 5.15 -13.92 12.27
N LYS A 16 5.90 -13.53 11.24
CA LYS A 16 5.34 -12.91 10.03
C LYS A 16 4.30 -13.90 9.52
N ARG A 17 3.05 -13.77 9.97
CA ARG A 17 1.92 -14.34 9.26
C ARG A 17 1.94 -13.58 7.96
N ILE A 18 2.58 -14.18 6.96
CA ILE A 18 2.57 -13.68 5.59
C ILE A 18 1.10 -13.73 5.18
N HIS A 19 0.38 -12.65 5.43
CA HIS A 19 -0.93 -12.45 4.86
C HIS A 19 -0.63 -12.02 3.43
N THR A 20 -0.55 -13.02 2.55
CA THR A 20 -0.49 -12.85 1.09
C THR A 20 -1.75 -12.20 0.54
N TYR A 21 -2.75 -11.94 1.39
CA TYR A 21 -4.01 -11.33 1.00
C TYR A 21 -3.92 -9.81 0.99
N PRO A 22 -4.33 -9.16 -0.11
CA PRO A 22 -4.50 -7.71 -0.14
C PRO A 22 -5.59 -7.29 0.84
N LEU A 23 -5.25 -6.44 1.80
CA LEU A 23 -6.15 -5.90 2.81
C LEU A 23 -6.49 -4.45 2.47
N ILE A 24 -7.71 -4.21 2.00
CA ILE A 24 -8.16 -2.86 1.64
C ILE A 24 -8.53 -2.10 2.91
N ARG A 25 -7.78 -1.03 3.21
CA ARG A 25 -8.03 -0.19 4.37
C ARG A 25 -9.04 0.91 4.06
N HIS A 26 -8.96 1.48 2.86
CA HIS A 26 -9.90 2.46 2.35
C HIS A 26 -9.91 2.42 0.82
N SER A 27 -11.08 2.55 0.20
CA SER A 27 -11.21 2.61 -1.26
C SER A 27 -12.44 3.45 -1.60
N ASP A 28 -12.26 4.47 -2.43
CA ASP A 28 -13.35 5.30 -2.94
C ASP A 28 -13.68 4.99 -4.43
N MET A 29 -12.91 4.08 -5.04
CA MET A 29 -13.08 3.64 -6.43
C MET A 29 -14.29 2.73 -6.64
N ASN A 30 -14.81 2.70 -7.86
CA ASN A 30 -15.81 1.71 -8.32
C ASN A 30 -15.29 0.27 -8.13
N ASP A 31 -16.19 -0.69 -7.85
CA ASP A 31 -15.82 -2.09 -7.58
C ASP A 31 -14.98 -2.74 -8.69
N GLU A 32 -15.28 -2.46 -9.96
CA GLU A 32 -14.51 -2.98 -11.11
C GLU A 32 -13.08 -2.43 -11.11
N MET A 33 -12.95 -1.10 -11.02
CA MET A 33 -11.65 -0.42 -10.99
C MET A 33 -10.83 -0.81 -9.75
N LYS A 34 -11.49 -0.92 -8.59
CA LYS A 34 -10.90 -1.36 -7.34
C LYS A 34 -10.32 -2.77 -7.45
N THR A 35 -11.05 -3.69 -8.09
CA THR A 35 -10.59 -5.06 -8.29
C THR A 35 -9.37 -5.09 -9.20
N GLU A 36 -9.42 -4.41 -10.35
CA GLU A 36 -8.27 -4.32 -11.25
C GLU A 36 -7.05 -3.65 -10.59
N ALA A 37 -7.28 -2.59 -9.81
CA ALA A 37 -6.23 -1.89 -9.08
C ALA A 37 -5.57 -2.78 -8.02
N MET A 38 -6.37 -3.54 -7.29
CA MET A 38 -5.89 -4.50 -6.30
C MET A 38 -5.06 -5.61 -6.96
N GLU A 39 -5.54 -6.21 -8.04
CA GLU A 39 -4.80 -7.24 -8.78
C GLU A 39 -3.47 -6.71 -9.33
N LEU A 40 -3.47 -5.46 -9.83
CA LEU A 40 -2.26 -4.78 -10.28
C LEU A 40 -1.26 -4.57 -9.14
N CYS A 41 -1.72 -4.11 -7.97
CA CYS A 41 -0.89 -3.92 -6.79
C CYS A 41 -0.24 -5.23 -6.35
N VAL A 42 -1.04 -6.29 -6.25
CA VAL A 42 -0.56 -7.62 -5.85
C VAL A 42 0.48 -8.11 -6.85
N THR A 43 0.19 -8.05 -8.15
CA THR A 43 1.12 -8.48 -9.20
C THR A 43 2.43 -7.70 -9.15
N ALA A 44 2.39 -6.37 -8.95
CA ALA A 44 3.58 -5.54 -8.86
C ALA A 44 4.40 -5.84 -7.60
N CYS A 45 3.75 -6.04 -6.45
CA CYS A 45 4.41 -6.39 -5.20
C CYS A 45 5.00 -7.81 -5.19
N GLU A 46 4.34 -8.78 -5.84
CA GLU A 46 4.89 -10.13 -6.02
C GLU A 46 6.07 -10.13 -7.00
N LYS A 47 5.98 -9.36 -8.09
CA LYS A 47 7.05 -9.28 -9.08
C LYS A 47 8.28 -8.50 -8.59
N PHE A 48 8.07 -7.48 -7.75
CA PHE A 48 9.13 -6.59 -7.27
C PHE A 48 9.17 -6.50 -5.73
N SER A 49 9.14 -7.65 -5.05
CA SER A 49 9.13 -7.68 -3.58
C SER A 49 10.39 -7.06 -2.92
N ASN A 50 11.50 -6.97 -3.66
CA ASN A 50 12.74 -6.35 -3.19
C ASN A 50 12.94 -4.91 -3.69
N ASN A 51 12.08 -4.41 -4.59
CA ASN A 51 12.25 -3.10 -5.20
C ASN A 51 10.93 -2.32 -5.27
N ASN A 52 10.62 -1.65 -4.17
CA ASN A 52 9.39 -0.87 -3.99
C ASN A 52 9.24 0.25 -5.03
N GLU A 53 10.36 0.87 -5.44
CA GLU A 53 10.35 1.93 -6.44
C GLU A 53 9.85 1.40 -7.80
N THR A 54 10.34 0.23 -8.20
CA THR A 54 9.92 -0.39 -9.47
C THR A 54 8.47 -0.87 -9.40
N ALA A 55 8.04 -1.40 -8.25
CA ALA A 55 6.64 -1.77 -8.02
C ALA A 55 5.71 -0.56 -8.18
N ALA A 56 6.00 0.54 -7.46
CA ALA A 56 5.22 1.78 -7.53
C ALA A 56 5.18 2.35 -8.95
N ARG A 57 6.32 2.33 -9.66
CA ARG A 57 6.41 2.78 -11.04
C ARG A 57 5.54 1.94 -11.99
N MET A 58 5.59 0.61 -11.88
CA MET A 58 4.74 -0.27 -12.68
C MET A 58 3.26 -0.01 -12.45
N ILE A 59 2.87 0.16 -11.18
CA ILE A 59 1.48 0.45 -10.79
C ILE A 59 1.03 1.75 -11.45
N LYS A 60 1.84 2.82 -11.28
CA LYS A 60 1.58 4.12 -11.88
C LYS A 60 1.43 4.05 -13.40
N GLU A 61 2.43 3.51 -14.11
CA GLU A 61 2.45 3.46 -15.58
C GLU A 61 1.26 2.66 -16.13
N THR A 62 0.84 1.59 -15.45
CA THR A 62 -0.31 0.79 -15.89
C THR A 62 -1.64 1.52 -15.63
N MET A 63 -1.76 2.21 -14.50
CA MET A 63 -2.92 3.03 -14.16
C MET A 63 -3.09 4.21 -15.12
N ASP A 64 -2.01 4.95 -15.39
CA ASP A 64 -1.97 6.03 -16.37
C ASP A 64 -2.41 5.55 -17.76
N LYS A 65 -1.99 4.35 -18.18
CA LYS A 65 -2.34 3.79 -19.48
C LYS A 65 -3.81 3.35 -19.58
N LYS A 66 -4.40 2.82 -18.50
CA LYS A 66 -5.79 2.33 -18.49
C LYS A 66 -6.81 3.43 -18.22
N PHE A 67 -6.54 4.30 -17.24
CA PHE A 67 -7.50 5.24 -16.68
C PHE A 67 -7.14 6.71 -16.94
N GLY A 68 -6.08 6.96 -17.73
CA GLY A 68 -5.60 8.27 -18.12
C GLY A 68 -4.78 8.97 -17.03
N ALA A 69 -3.84 9.82 -17.45
CA ALA A 69 -3.01 10.61 -16.55
C ALA A 69 -3.82 11.58 -15.66
N SER A 70 -3.34 11.98 -14.48
CA SER A 70 -2.03 11.71 -13.85
C SER A 70 -2.19 10.89 -12.57
N TRP A 71 -1.79 9.61 -12.61
CA TRP A 71 -1.85 8.75 -11.42
C TRP A 71 -0.57 8.84 -10.59
N HIS A 72 -0.73 8.59 -9.30
CA HIS A 72 0.35 8.53 -8.33
C HIS A 72 0.21 7.26 -7.51
N ALA A 73 1.33 6.61 -7.23
CA ALA A 73 1.39 5.39 -6.43
C ALA A 73 2.56 5.48 -5.46
N VAL A 74 2.33 5.06 -4.21
CA VAL A 74 3.36 4.97 -3.18
C VAL A 74 3.28 3.60 -2.54
N VAL A 75 4.44 2.95 -2.41
CA VAL A 75 4.61 1.64 -1.80
C VAL A 75 5.69 1.73 -0.74
N GLY A 76 5.42 1.27 0.48
CA GLY A 76 6.40 1.30 1.56
C GLY A 76 5.89 0.63 2.84
N GLU A 77 6.80 0.30 3.74
CA GLU A 77 6.45 -0.42 4.99
C GLU A 77 5.88 0.50 6.08
N GLY A 78 6.13 1.81 5.99
CA GLY A 78 5.60 2.78 6.92
C GLY A 78 5.70 4.19 6.36
N PHE A 79 4.56 4.80 6.09
CA PHE A 79 4.46 6.20 5.64
C PHE A 79 3.14 6.81 6.11
N GLY A 80 3.16 8.13 6.35
CA GLY A 80 1.98 8.95 6.47
C GLY A 80 1.78 9.75 5.20
N PHE A 81 0.53 9.95 4.78
CA PHE A 81 0.19 10.73 3.60
C PHE A 81 -0.93 11.71 3.93
N GLU A 82 -0.83 12.93 3.40
CA GLU A 82 -1.90 13.90 3.36
C GLU A 82 -1.95 14.44 1.93
N ILE A 83 -2.97 14.02 1.17
CA ILE A 83 -3.08 14.30 -0.26
C ILE A 83 -4.47 14.81 -0.59
N THR A 84 -4.52 15.85 -1.43
CA THR A 84 -5.75 16.24 -2.12
C THR A 84 -5.86 15.38 -3.37
N HIS A 85 -6.95 14.65 -3.52
CA HIS A 85 -7.17 13.69 -4.62
C HIS A 85 -8.55 13.93 -5.26
N GLU A 86 -8.70 13.49 -6.50
CA GLU A 86 -10.00 13.48 -7.16
C GLU A 86 -10.93 12.46 -6.50
N VAL A 87 -12.18 12.86 -6.26
CA VAL A 87 -13.20 11.97 -5.67
C VAL A 87 -13.34 10.71 -6.52
N LYS A 88 -13.54 9.56 -5.89
CA LYS A 88 -13.65 8.23 -6.51
C LYS A 88 -12.38 7.66 -7.13
N ASN A 89 -11.22 8.27 -6.88
CA ASN A 89 -9.94 7.80 -7.43
C ASN A 89 -8.87 7.64 -6.34
N LEU A 90 -9.23 7.01 -5.22
CA LEU A 90 -8.32 6.70 -4.12
C LEU A 90 -8.43 5.23 -3.72
N LEU A 91 -7.29 4.56 -3.62
CA LEU A 91 -7.17 3.20 -3.09
C LEU A 91 -6.03 3.15 -2.09
N TYR A 92 -6.33 2.65 -0.90
CA TYR A 92 -5.37 2.39 0.16
C TYR A 92 -5.51 0.96 0.65
N MET A 93 -4.44 0.19 0.50
CA MET A 93 -4.39 -1.22 0.87
C MET A 93 -3.06 -1.60 1.52
N PHE A 94 -3.07 -2.75 2.17
CA PHE A 94 -1.89 -3.40 2.72
C PHE A 94 -1.66 -4.75 2.05
N PHE A 95 -0.40 -5.12 1.91
CA PHE A 95 0.05 -6.38 1.33
C PHE A 95 1.16 -6.98 2.20
N GLY A 96 1.17 -8.31 2.36
CA GLY A 96 2.23 -9.01 3.11
C GLY A 96 2.26 -8.75 4.63
N GLY A 97 1.27 -8.02 5.16
CA GLY A 97 1.16 -7.66 6.58
C GLY A 97 1.97 -6.43 7.00
N ASN A 98 3.04 -6.08 6.28
CA ASN A 98 3.91 -4.94 6.58
C ASN A 98 3.98 -3.90 5.45
N MET A 99 3.52 -4.20 4.24
CA MET A 99 3.65 -3.30 3.09
C MET A 99 2.36 -2.52 2.89
N ALA A 100 2.42 -1.20 2.95
CA ALA A 100 1.32 -0.32 2.61
C ALA A 100 1.46 0.15 1.15
N ILE A 101 0.32 0.23 0.46
CA ILE A 101 0.22 0.67 -0.93
C ILE A 101 -0.92 1.66 -1.01
N ILE A 102 -0.64 2.83 -1.55
CA ILE A 102 -1.64 3.85 -1.85
C ILE A 102 -1.54 4.26 -3.31
N ILE A 103 -2.70 4.40 -3.94
CA ILE A 103 -2.85 4.88 -5.30
C ILE A 103 -3.89 5.97 -5.30
N TRP A 104 -3.58 7.09 -5.94
CA TRP A 104 -4.54 8.16 -6.12
C TRP A 104 -4.36 8.87 -7.46
N LYS A 105 -5.42 9.54 -7.90
CA LYS A 105 -5.39 10.44 -9.04
C LYS A 105 -5.44 11.90 -8.58
N CYS A 106 -4.56 12.73 -9.14
CA CYS A 106 -4.65 14.18 -9.04
C CYS A 106 -5.27 14.72 -10.34
N SER A 107 -6.27 15.59 -10.19
CA SER A 107 -6.87 16.38 -11.27
C SER A 107 -6.31 17.80 -11.19
#